data_AF-A0A6A5QNM6-F1
#
_entry.id   AF-A0A6A5QNM6-F1
#
_cell.length_a   1.000
_cell.length_b   1.000
_cell.length_c   1.000
_cell.angle_alpha   90.00
_cell.angle_beta   90.00
_cell.angle_gamma   90.00
#
_symmetry.space_group_name_H-M   'P 1'
#
loop_
_entity.id
_entity.type
_entity.pdbx_description
1 polymer ?
#
loop_
_entity_poly.entity_id
_entity_poly.type
_entity_poly.pdbx_seq_one_letter_code
_entity_poly.pdbx_strand_id
1 'polypeptide(L)' 'TLEDHDLGMRSRAIAGTVRLLNMPLGRMLNDVLSMEYVGVKSIMIGDVIITVGELFCYVYAYPSLLIKMN' A
#
# COMPACT_ATOMS: atom_id res chain seq x y z
N THR A 1 -12.33 -2.28 2.83
CA THR A 1 -11.35 -2.88 3.77
C THR A 1 -11.24 -2.01 5.02
N LEU A 2 -10.42 -2.38 6.00
CA LEU A 2 -10.19 -1.60 7.24
C LEU A 2 -9.57 -0.21 6.98
N GLU A 3 -9.03 0.03 5.79
CA GLU A 3 -8.49 1.31 5.31
C GLU A 3 -9.60 2.24 4.80
N ASP A 4 -10.60 1.70 4.11
CA ASP A 4 -11.74 2.47 3.55
C ASP A 4 -12.66 3.07 4.64
N HIS A 5 -12.61 2.53 5.86
CA HIS A 5 -13.44 2.99 6.98
C HIS A 5 -13.00 4.38 7.50
N ASP A 6 -11.75 4.78 7.26
CA ASP A 6 -11.22 6.09 7.64
C ASP A 6 -10.10 6.50 6.68
N LEU A 7 -10.49 6.81 5.45
CA LEU A 7 -9.57 7.21 4.38
C LEU A 7 -8.73 8.43 4.77
N GLY A 8 -9.28 9.36 5.57
CA GLY A 8 -8.58 10.59 5.97
C GLY A 8 -7.34 10.31 6.82
N MET A 9 -7.41 9.35 7.74
CA MET A 9 -6.27 9.00 8.58
C MET A 9 -5.43 7.84 8.01
N ARG A 10 -6.05 6.91 7.28
CA ARG A 10 -5.43 5.60 6.98
C ARG A 10 -4.83 5.50 5.59
N SER A 11 -5.27 6.34 4.65
CA SER A 11 -4.78 6.29 3.25
C SER A 11 -3.28 6.57 3.09
N ARG A 12 -2.61 7.06 4.14
CA ARG A 12 -1.16 7.36 4.15
C ARG A 12 -0.48 6.95 5.46
N ALA A 13 -1.14 6.12 6.27
CA ALA A 13 -0.58 5.69 7.55
C ALA A 13 0.54 4.66 7.30
N ILE A 14 1.79 5.05 7.59
CA ILE A 14 2.96 4.19 7.51
C ILE A 14 3.61 4.12 8.89
N ALA A 15 3.92 2.92 9.37
CA ALA A 15 4.64 2.72 10.63
C ALA A 15 5.73 1.65 10.47
N GLY A 16 6.82 1.81 11.22
CA GLY A 16 7.94 0.87 11.26
C GLY A 16 9.20 1.33 10.53
N THR A 17 10.09 0.39 10.24
CA THR A 17 11.41 0.63 9.65
C THR A 17 11.71 -0.29 8.47
N VAL A 18 12.63 0.11 7.60
CA VAL A 18 13.06 -0.71 6.45
C VAL A 18 13.80 -2.00 6.85
N ARG A 19 14.20 -2.13 8.11
CA ARG A 19 14.87 -3.32 8.66
C ARG A 19 13.86 -4.20 9.39
N LEU A 20 14.01 -5.51 9.21
CA LEU A 20 13.24 -6.51 9.95
C LEU A 20 13.48 -6.32 11.46
N LEU A 21 12.39 -6.19 12.23
CA LEU A 21 12.41 -5.91 13.67
C LEU A 21 13.24 -4.68 14.07
N ASN A 22 13.55 -3.79 13.12
CA ASN A 22 14.44 -2.66 13.33
C ASN A 22 15.84 -3.05 13.86
N MET A 23 16.36 -4.21 13.42
CA MET A 23 17.68 -4.72 13.80
C MET A 23 18.59 -4.93 12.58
N PRO A 24 19.72 -4.21 12.47
CA PRO A 24 20.10 -3.02 13.26
C PRO A 24 19.11 -1.86 13.05
N LEU A 25 19.21 -0.81 13.87
CA LEU A 25 18.35 0.37 13.74
C LEU A 25 18.36 0.90 12.30
N GLY A 26 17.19 0.86 11.67
CA GLY A 26 16.93 1.27 10.30
C GLY A 26 16.28 2.65 10.23
N ARG A 27 16.19 3.16 9.01
CA ARG A 27 15.45 4.38 8.70
C ARG A 27 13.95 4.11 8.68
N MET A 28 13.16 5.17 8.82
CA MET A 28 11.70 5.11 8.67
C MET A 28 11.30 4.58 7.29
N LEU A 29 10.14 3.93 7.23
CA LEU A 29 9.53 3.34 6.02
C LEU A 29 9.06 4.36 4.96
N ASN A 30 9.64 5.55 4.89
CA ASN A 30 9.33 6.54 3.85
C ASN A 30 10.38 6.52 2.70
N ASP A 31 11.08 5.40 2.56
CA ASP A 31 12.17 5.22 1.61
C ASP A 31 11.66 4.72 0.24
N VAL A 32 12.54 4.84 -0.76
CA VAL A 32 12.32 4.31 -2.10
C VAL A 32 12.52 2.79 -2.09
N LEU A 33 11.52 2.06 -2.56
CA LEU A 33 11.64 0.63 -2.82
C LEU A 33 12.15 0.40 -4.25
N SER A 34 13.19 -0.43 -4.35
CA SER A 34 13.73 -0.87 -5.65
C SER A 34 13.49 -2.35 -5.81
N MET A 35 12.77 -2.73 -6.87
CA MET A 35 12.59 -4.13 -7.26
C MET A 35 13.59 -4.45 -8.37
N GLU A 36 14.87 -4.50 -8.01
CA GLU A 36 16.04 -4.53 -8.92
C GLU A 36 15.94 -5.57 -10.05
N TYR A 37 15.24 -6.68 -9.82
CA TYR A 37 15.19 -7.82 -10.75
C TYR A 37 13.86 -7.97 -11.52
N VAL A 38 12.83 -7.17 -11.19
CA VAL A 38 11.46 -7.35 -11.73
C VAL A 38 11.12 -6.27 -12.78
N GLY A 39 12.10 -5.44 -13.16
CA GLY A 39 11.94 -4.42 -14.21
C GLY A 39 11.07 -3.23 -13.80
N VAL A 40 10.67 -3.13 -12.54
CA VAL A 40 9.88 -2.01 -12.02
C VAL A 40 10.83 -0.90 -11.57
N LYS A 41 10.53 0.33 -12.01
CA LYS A 41 11.25 1.54 -11.63
C LYS A 41 11.21 1.72 -10.11
N SER A 42 12.23 2.36 -9.52
CA SER A 42 12.23 2.67 -8.09
C SER A 42 10.98 3.50 -7.73
N ILE A 43 10.20 3.03 -6.76
CA ILE A 43 8.91 3.59 -6.34
C ILE A 43 8.99 4.10 -4.90
N MET A 44 8.30 5.18 -4.57
CA MET A 44 8.15 5.55 -3.16
C MET A 44 7.05 4.71 -2.53
N ILE A 45 7.20 4.40 -1.23
CA ILE A 45 6.16 3.67 -0.49
C ILE A 45 4.82 4.42 -0.52
N GLY A 46 4.85 5.76 -0.53
CA GLY A 46 3.66 6.60 -0.70
C GLY A 46 2.85 6.29 -1.95
N ASP A 47 3.50 5.91 -3.05
CA ASP A 47 2.89 5.71 -4.36
C ASP A 47 2.14 4.36 -4.44
N VAL A 48 2.38 3.45 -3.47
CA VAL A 48 1.80 2.09 -3.44
C VAL A 48 0.75 1.87 -2.36
N ILE A 49 0.40 2.89 -1.57
CA ILE A 49 -0.58 2.78 -0.47
C ILE A 49 -2.01 2.70 -1.01
N ILE A 50 -2.27 3.25 -2.19
CA ILE A 50 -3.61 3.36 -2.76
C ILE A 50 -3.71 2.46 -3.99
N THR A 51 -4.72 1.59 -4.02
CA THR A 51 -4.95 0.66 -5.15
C THR A 51 -5.59 1.32 -6.37
N VAL A 52 -6.10 2.53 -6.19
CA VAL A 52 -6.66 3.40 -7.23
C VAL A 52 -5.99 4.78 -7.13
N GLY A 53 -4.85 4.94 -7.80
CA GLY A 53 -4.05 6.16 -7.79
C GLY A 53 -2.64 5.87 -8.30
N GLU A 54 -2.08 6.83 -9.05
CA GLU A 54 -0.71 6.84 -9.60
C GLU A 54 -0.26 5.55 -10.32
N LEU A 55 0.19 4.53 -9.57
CA LEU A 55 0.73 3.27 -10.09
C LEU A 55 -0.31 2.15 -10.23
N PHE A 56 -1.39 2.18 -9.44
CA PHE A 56 -2.38 1.11 -9.42
C PHE A 56 -3.78 1.60 -9.80
N CYS A 57 -4.57 0.73 -10.45
CA CYS A 57 -5.97 0.99 -10.79
C CYS A 57 -6.78 -0.32 -10.71
N TYR A 58 -6.95 -0.84 -9.49
CA TYR A 58 -7.75 -2.04 -9.26
C TYR A 58 -8.54 -1.94 -7.96
N VAL A 59 -9.65 -2.68 -7.91
CA VAL A 59 -10.50 -2.85 -6.74
C VAL A 59 -10.81 -4.33 -6.52
N TYR A 60 -10.89 -4.76 -5.27
CA TYR A 60 -11.34 -6.11 -4.94
C TYR A 60 -12.88 -6.14 -4.95
N ALA A 61 -13.47 -6.92 -5.86
CA ALA A 61 -14.89 -7.19 -5.85
C ALA A 61 -15.20 -8.23 -4.76
N TYR A 62 -15.88 -7.83 -3.69
CA TYR A 62 -16.35 -8.77 -2.67
C TYR A 62 -17.54 -9.57 -3.22
N PRO A 63 -17.54 -10.92 -3.12
CA PRO A 63 -18.63 -11.77 -3.63
C PRO A 63 -20.00 -11.46 -3.01
N SER A 64 -20.05 -10.82 -1.84
CA SER A 64 -21.28 -10.52 -1.10
C SER A 64 -22.11 -9.36 -1.68
N LEU A 65 -21.59 -8.57 -2.62
CA LEU A 65 -22.35 -7.51 -3.30
C LEU A 65 -23.07 -7.98 -4.58
N LEU A 66 -22.83 -9.22 -5.02
CA LEU A 66 -23.49 -9.82 -6.19
C LEU A 66 -24.87 -10.43 -5.87
N ILE A 67 -25.31 -10.43 -4.61
CA ILE A 67 -26.60 -10.99 -4.16
C ILE A 67 -27.55 -9.85 -3.74
N LYS A 68 -27.89 -8.95 -4.66
CA LYS A 68 -29.14 -8.15 -4.65
C LYS A 68 -29.20 -7.22 -5.87
N MET A 69 -29.19 -7.81 -7.05
CA MET A 69 -29.72 -7.14 -8.24
C MET A 69 -30.71 -8.10 -8.88
N ASN A 70 -31.84 -8.29 -8.20
CA ASN A 70 -33.06 -8.88 -8.74
C ASN A 70 -34.23 -8.08 -8.14
#